data_AF-A4NZ54-F1
#
_entry.id   AF-A4NZ54-F1
#
_cell.length_a   1.000
_cell.length_b   1.000
_cell.length_c   1.000
_cell.angle_alpha   90.00
_cell.angle_beta   90.00
_cell.angle_gamma   90.00
#
_symmetry.space_group_name_H-M   'P 1'
#
loop_
_entity.id
_entity.type
_entity.pdbx_description
1 polymer ?
#
loop_
_entity_poly.entity_id
_entity_poly.type
_entity_poly.pdbx_seq_one_letter_code
_entity_poly.pdbx_strand_id
1 'polypeptide(L)'
;MQSATLLPIIREKVKPDSIVYTDTFRGYDVLDVSEFSHFRINHSTHFAENHNYINGIGNFWNHAKRHLQKFNGIPKEHFELYLKECEWRFNNSEIKSQISILKQLVKGSLV
;
A
#
# COMPACT_ATOMS: atom_id res chain seq x y z
N MET A 1 -4.12 -18.18 -2.85
CA MET A 1 -4.24 -17.28 -4.02
C MET A 1 -3.23 -17.72 -5.05
N GLN A 2 -3.65 -18.09 -6.26
CA GLN A 2 -2.78 -18.57 -7.32
C GLN A 2 -2.10 -17.40 -8.04
N SER A 3 -0.85 -17.60 -8.47
CA SER A 3 -0.07 -16.68 -9.32
C SER A 3 -0.85 -16.16 -10.54
N ALA A 4 -1.81 -16.95 -11.05
CA ALA A 4 -2.69 -16.61 -12.16
C ALA A 4 -3.49 -15.30 -11.97
N THR A 5 -3.79 -14.91 -10.73
CA THR A 5 -4.54 -13.67 -10.45
C THR A 5 -3.63 -12.47 -10.23
N LEU A 6 -2.43 -12.68 -9.69
CA LEU A 6 -1.57 -11.60 -9.21
C LEU A 6 -0.73 -10.99 -10.33
N LEU A 7 -0.15 -11.82 -11.20
CA LEU A 7 0.71 -11.35 -12.29
C LEU A 7 -0.01 -10.41 -13.27
N PRO A 8 -1.26 -10.67 -13.72
CA PRO A 8 -1.97 -9.74 -14.59
C PRO A 8 -2.17 -8.36 -13.95
N ILE A 9 -2.49 -8.31 -12.65
CA ILE A 9 -2.67 -7.06 -11.92
C ILE A 9 -1.34 -6.30 -11.81
N ILE A 10 -0.24 -7.00 -11.51
CA ILE A 10 1.09 -6.39 -11.43
C ILE A 10 1.49 -5.80 -12.78
N ARG A 11 1.25 -6.51 -13.89
CA ARG A 11 1.51 -6.01 -15.25
C ARG A 11 0.72 -4.76 -15.60
N GLU A 12 -0.52 -4.67 -15.13
CA GLU A 12 -1.36 -3.49 -15.35
C GLU A 12 -0.88 -2.28 -14.52
N LYS A 13 -0.40 -2.51 -13.30
CA LYS A 13 -0.09 -1.43 -12.33
C LYS A 13 1.37 -1.04 -12.27
N VAL A 14 2.29 -1.90 -12.71
CA VAL A 14 3.73 -1.71 -12.59
C VAL A 14 4.34 -1.63 -13.99
N LYS A 15 5.17 -0.61 -14.21
CA LYS A 15 5.87 -0.43 -15.47
C LYS A 15 6.80 -1.63 -15.73
N PRO A 16 6.83 -2.21 -16.94
CA PRO A 16 7.82 -3.23 -17.31
C PRO A 16 9.27 -2.78 -17.01
N ASP A 17 10.15 -3.74 -16.74
CA ASP A 17 11.55 -3.53 -16.34
C ASP A 17 11.75 -2.81 -14.99
N SER A 18 10.67 -2.60 -14.20
CA SER A 18 10.79 -2.06 -12.85
C SER A 18 11.44 -3.08 -11.90
N ILE A 19 12.07 -2.56 -10.85
CA ILE A 19 12.53 -3.37 -9.72
C ILE A 19 11.34 -3.62 -8.77
N VAL A 20 11.05 -4.88 -8.50
CA VAL A 20 9.94 -5.29 -7.62
C VAL A 20 10.50 -5.98 -6.40
N TYR A 21 10.18 -5.45 -5.22
CA TYR A 21 10.54 -6.02 -3.93
C TYR A 21 9.32 -6.69 -3.30
N THR A 22 9.40 -7.98 -2.97
CA THR A 22 8.33 -8.71 -2.24
C THR A 22 8.86 -9.48 -1.04
N ASP A 23 7.95 -9.96 -0.20
CA ASP A 23 8.28 -10.98 0.79
C ASP A 23 8.45 -12.36 0.13
N THR A 24 8.66 -13.39 0.93
CA THR A 24 8.90 -14.78 0.46
C THR A 24 7.61 -15.55 0.18
N PHE A 25 6.46 -14.88 0.04
CA PHE A 25 5.21 -15.56 -0.28
C PHE A 25 5.26 -16.21 -1.67
N ARG A 26 4.97 -17.52 -1.73
CA ARG A 26 5.05 -18.36 -2.95
C ARG A 26 4.22 -17.83 -4.13
N GLY A 27 3.20 -17.02 -3.88
CA GLY A 27 2.42 -16.38 -4.94
C GLY A 27 3.23 -15.45 -5.84
N TYR A 28 4.37 -14.94 -5.35
CA TYR A 28 5.29 -14.09 -6.09
C TYR A 28 6.34 -14.85 -6.91
N ASP A 29 6.41 -16.18 -6.83
CA ASP A 29 7.42 -16.97 -7.55
C ASP A 29 7.40 -16.74 -9.07
N VAL A 30 6.24 -16.41 -9.61
CA VAL A 30 6.09 -16.10 -11.04
C VAL A 30 6.83 -14.83 -11.46
N LEU A 31 7.18 -13.95 -10.52
CA LEU A 31 7.95 -12.74 -10.80
C LEU A 31 9.41 -13.04 -11.15
N ASP A 32 9.99 -14.16 -10.68
CA ASP A 32 11.38 -14.54 -10.98
C ASP A 32 11.62 -14.84 -12.47
N VAL A 33 10.56 -15.20 -13.19
CA VAL A 33 10.59 -15.55 -14.62
C VAL A 33 9.80 -14.55 -15.48
N SER A 34 9.50 -13.40 -14.91
CA SER A 34 8.75 -12.32 -15.57
C SER A 34 9.67 -11.21 -16.09
N GLU A 35 9.09 -10.19 -16.69
CA GLU A 35 9.75 -8.98 -17.16
C GLU A 35 10.22 -8.01 -16.05
N PHE A 36 10.13 -8.40 -14.78
CA PHE A 36 10.50 -7.57 -13.64
C PHE A 36 11.82 -8.00 -13.01
N SER A 37 12.61 -7.04 -12.53
CA SER A 37 13.77 -7.33 -11.68
C SER A 37 13.29 -7.63 -10.26
N HIS A 38 13.12 -8.91 -9.93
CA HIS A 38 12.50 -9.34 -8.69
C HIS A 38 13.52 -9.59 -7.57
N PHE A 39 13.30 -8.97 -6.40
CA PHE A 39 14.10 -9.17 -5.20
C PHE A 39 13.19 -9.56 -4.02
N ARG A 40 13.59 -10.60 -3.29
CA ARG A 40 12.85 -11.11 -2.12
C ARG A 40 13.50 -10.67 -0.83
N ILE A 41 12.68 -10.23 0.12
CA ILE A 41 13.14 -9.86 1.47
C ILE A 41 12.61 -10.89 2.47
N ASN A 42 13.53 -11.65 3.06
CA ASN A 42 13.19 -12.60 4.10
C ASN A 42 13.07 -11.90 5.47
N HIS A 43 11.82 -11.69 5.91
CA HIS A 43 11.50 -11.04 7.18
C HIS A 43 11.85 -11.89 8.42
N SER A 44 12.16 -13.20 8.26
CA SER A 44 12.53 -14.06 9.39
C SER A 44 14.03 -14.04 9.70
N THR A 45 14.87 -13.56 8.78
CA THR A 45 16.34 -13.59 8.94
C THR A 45 16.99 -12.21 8.91
N HIS A 46 16.38 -11.22 8.23
CA HIS A 46 16.92 -9.85 8.16
C HIS A 46 15.81 -8.82 8.42
N PHE A 47 15.95 -8.02 9.49
CA PHE A 47 15.08 -6.87 9.76
C PHE A 47 15.37 -5.69 8.81
N ALA A 48 16.58 -5.63 8.24
CA ALA A 48 16.97 -4.70 7.19
C ALA A 48 18.28 -5.14 6.50
N GLU A 49 18.29 -5.13 5.17
CA GLU A 49 19.49 -5.06 4.32
C GLU A 49 19.20 -3.95 3.30
N ASN A 50 19.86 -2.79 3.42
CA ASN A 50 19.79 -1.65 2.47
C ASN A 50 18.40 -1.16 2.03
N HIS A 51 18.04 0.10 2.36
CA HIS A 51 16.89 0.84 1.76
C HIS A 51 15.63 -0.02 1.46
N ASN A 52 15.24 -0.89 2.39
CA ASN A 52 14.18 -1.87 2.16
C ASN A 52 12.80 -1.20 2.10
N TYR A 53 12.30 -1.02 0.88
CA TYR A 53 11.00 -0.40 0.56
C TYR A 53 9.79 -1.14 1.15
N ILE A 54 9.90 -2.44 1.47
CA ILE A 54 8.79 -3.25 2.00
C ILE A 54 8.42 -2.86 3.44
N ASN A 55 9.36 -2.33 4.23
CA ASN A 55 9.03 -1.84 5.58
C ASN A 55 8.04 -0.67 5.52
N GLY A 56 8.07 0.12 4.44
CA GLY A 56 7.11 1.20 4.21
C GLY A 56 5.68 0.68 4.05
N ILE A 57 5.47 -0.36 3.22
CA ILE A 57 4.14 -0.92 3.00
C ILE A 57 3.60 -1.63 4.26
N GLY A 58 4.46 -2.29 5.03
CA GLY A 58 4.09 -2.86 6.34
C GLY A 58 3.64 -1.78 7.33
N ASN A 59 4.37 -0.66 7.41
CA ASN A 59 4.01 0.48 8.26
C ASN A 59 2.68 1.11 7.83
N PHE A 60 2.45 1.25 6.52
CA PHE A 60 1.18 1.72 5.98
C PHE A 60 0.01 0.83 6.45
N TRP A 61 0.10 -0.48 6.26
CA TRP A 61 -0.97 -1.41 6.66
C TRP A 61 -1.20 -1.41 8.17
N ASN A 62 -0.14 -1.27 8.98
CA ASN A 62 -0.27 -1.10 10.42
C ASN A 62 -1.03 0.18 10.79
N HIS A 63 -0.79 1.29 10.09
CA HIS A 63 -1.52 2.54 10.30
C HIS A 63 -2.99 2.41 9.86
N ALA A 64 -3.23 1.92 8.64
CA ALA A 64 -4.55 1.72 8.09
C ALA A 64 -5.40 0.80 8.98
N LYS A 65 -4.85 -0.34 9.45
CA LYS A 65 -5.53 -1.25 10.36
C LYS A 65 -5.97 -0.56 11.65
N ARG A 66 -5.06 0.17 12.32
CA ARG A 66 -5.40 0.91 13.56
C ARG A 66 -6.44 2.01 13.34
N HIS A 67 -6.41 2.67 12.20
CA HIS A 67 -7.40 3.68 11.85
C HIS A 67 -8.77 3.04 11.60
N LEU A 68 -8.83 2.02 10.75
CA LEU A 68 -10.08 1.37 10.35
C LEU A 68 -10.76 0.59 11.49
N GLN A 69 -9.98 0.04 12.43
CA GLN A 69 -10.52 -0.63 13.62
C GLN A 69 -11.43 0.25 14.47
N LYS A 70 -11.27 1.59 14.42
CA LYS A 70 -12.09 2.53 15.20
C LYS A 70 -13.54 2.61 14.73
N PHE A 71 -13.85 2.15 13.52
CA PHE A 71 -15.20 2.21 12.95
C PHE A 71 -16.07 1.00 13.31
N ASN A 72 -15.53 -0.03 13.99
CA ASN A 72 -16.25 -1.27 14.32
C ASN A 72 -16.88 -1.98 13.10
N GLY A 73 -16.23 -1.86 11.95
CA GLY A 73 -16.74 -2.33 10.66
C GLY A 73 -16.91 -1.16 9.70
N ILE A 74 -16.73 -1.44 8.41
CA ILE A 74 -16.89 -0.48 7.33
C ILE A 74 -17.73 -1.12 6.22
N PRO A 75 -18.65 -0.39 5.57
CA PRO A 75 -19.39 -0.90 4.42
C PRO A 75 -18.44 -1.35 3.32
N LYS A 76 -18.68 -2.54 2.76
CA LYS A 76 -17.82 -3.12 1.73
C LYS A 76 -17.82 -2.25 0.47
N GLU A 77 -18.96 -1.65 0.17
CA GLU A 77 -19.23 -0.81 -1.00
C GLU A 77 -18.34 0.44 -1.00
N HIS A 78 -17.92 0.90 0.18
CA HIS A 78 -17.11 2.11 0.34
C HIS A 78 -15.67 1.80 0.77
N PHE A 79 -15.28 0.54 0.89
CA PHE A 79 -13.98 0.12 1.42
C PHE A 79 -12.81 0.81 0.71
N GLU A 80 -12.90 0.98 -0.61
CA GLU A 80 -11.90 1.67 -1.42
C GLU A 80 -11.70 3.14 -1.01
N LEU A 81 -12.77 3.85 -0.64
CA LEU A 81 -12.70 5.24 -0.20
C LEU A 81 -12.02 5.34 1.18
N TYR A 82 -12.34 4.43 2.09
CA TYR A 82 -11.67 4.33 3.39
C TYR A 82 -10.17 4.03 3.25
N LEU A 83 -9.81 3.16 2.30
CA LEU A 83 -8.41 2.87 2.02
C LEU A 83 -7.68 4.07 1.40
N LYS A 84 -8.35 4.82 0.51
CA LYS A 84 -7.84 6.09 -0.05
C LYS A 84 -7.65 7.16 1.01
N GLU A 85 -8.56 7.27 1.97
CA GLU A 85 -8.38 8.15 3.12
C GLU A 85 -7.15 7.73 3.95
N CYS A 86 -6.97 6.43 4.22
CA CYS A 86 -5.79 5.93 4.92
C CYS A 86 -4.49 6.27 4.18
N GLU A 87 -4.46 6.11 2.85
CA GLU A 87 -3.33 6.53 1.98
C GLU A 87 -3.04 8.02 2.13
N TRP A 88 -4.07 8.86 2.02
CA TRP A 88 -3.92 10.31 2.17
C TRP A 88 -3.38 10.69 3.56
N ARG A 89 -3.94 10.12 4.64
CA ARG A 89 -3.49 10.36 6.02
C ARG A 89 -2.06 9.91 6.27
N PHE A 90 -1.67 8.76 5.70
CA PHE A 90 -0.32 8.23 5.84
C PHE A 90 0.72 9.14 5.18
N ASN A 91 0.41 9.64 3.97
CA ASN A 91 1.29 10.55 3.23
C ASN A 91 1.26 11.99 3.76
N ASN A 92 0.23 12.38 4.51
CA ASN A 92 0.06 13.71 5.12
C ASN A 92 -0.02 13.60 6.64
N SER A 93 1.02 13.08 7.29
CA SER A 93 0.98 12.72 8.72
C SER A 93 0.80 13.90 9.69
N GLU A 94 1.11 15.13 9.25
CA GLU A 94 0.96 16.32 10.10
C GLU A 94 -0.50 16.76 10.23
N ILE A 95 -1.00 16.77 11.48
CA ILE A 95 -2.37 17.17 11.81
C ILE A 95 -2.70 18.58 11.32
N LYS A 96 -1.75 19.53 11.43
CA LYS A 96 -1.96 20.92 10.97
C LYS A 96 -2.22 20.96 9.46
N SER A 97 -1.44 20.20 8.69
CA SER A 97 -1.57 20.08 7.24
C SER A 97 -2.89 19.39 6.86
N GLN A 98 -3.25 18.30 7.55
CA GLN A 98 -4.54 17.63 7.34
C GLN A 98 -5.72 18.57 7.57
N ILE A 99 -5.74 19.29 8.70
CA ILE A 99 -6.81 20.23 9.03
C ILE A 99 -6.87 21.36 7.99
N SER A 100 -5.73 21.87 7.53
CA SER A 100 -5.68 22.90 6.50
C SER A 100 -6.33 22.43 5.19
N ILE A 101 -5.95 21.25 4.71
CA ILE A 101 -6.48 20.66 3.48
C ILE A 101 -7.98 20.40 3.62
N LEU A 102 -8.44 19.81 4.73
CA LEU A 102 -9.86 19.56 4.97
C LEU A 102 -10.68 20.85 4.99
N LYS A 103 -10.15 21.93 5.61
CA LYS A 103 -10.80 23.24 5.61
C LYS A 103 -10.91 23.83 4.21
N GLN A 104 -9.90 23.65 3.36
CA GLN A 104 -9.94 24.12 1.97
C GLN A 104 -10.97 23.34 1.14
N LEU A 105 -11.00 22.02 1.28
CA LEU A 105 -11.96 21.16 0.57
C LEU A 105 -13.40 21.54 0.94
N VAL A 106 -13.71 21.69 2.23
CA VAL A 106 -15.06 22.11 2.67
C VAL A 106 -15.45 23.48 2.11
N LYS A 107 -14.51 24.44 2.09
CA LYS A 107 -14.79 25.77 1.51
C LYS A 107 -15.04 25.71 0.01
N GLY A 108 -14.33 24.86 -0.73
CA GLY A 108 -14.52 24.69 -2.18
C GLY A 108 -15.81 23.98 -2.56
N SER A 109 -16.34 23.12 -1.69
CA SER A 109 -17.61 22.41 -1.92
C SER A 109 -18.87 23.22 -1.54
N LEU A 110 -18.69 24.39 -0.92
CA LEU A 110 -19.77 25.29 -0.49
C LEU A 110 -19.99 26.48 -1.45
N VAL A 111 -19.31 26.49 -2.59
CA VAL A 111 -19.49 27.47 -3.68
C VAL A 111 -20.20 26.81 -4.86
#